data_AF-A0A9D2LVS4-F1
#
_entry.id   AF-A0A9D2LVS4-F1
#
_cell.length_a   1.000
_cell.length_b   1.000
_cell.length_c   1.000
_cell.angle_alpha   90.00
_cell.angle_beta   90.00
_cell.angle_gamma   90.00
#
_symmetry.space_group_name_H-M   'P 1'
#
loop_
_entity.id
_entity.type
_entity.pdbx_description
1 polymer ?
#
loop_
_entity_poly.entity_id
_entity_poly.type
_entity_poly.pdbx_seq_one_letter_code
_entity_poly.pdbx_strand_id
1 'polypeptide(L)'
;MFASVLSAAILGMEVRPILVEADVSDGLPSFTMVGFPSAQVKEAQDRVRTALKNNGISLPPKRITVNFAPADIRKEGAGFDLPVAAAVLAAAGVLEPALLHKVMLAGEISLNGEIHPVTGILPMVIHAREEKCRFCMIPHGNLKEGRLIQDMKVIGVKNLKEMIRFLRNPEEFSEELDVNKEEGTGAAEEDFADICGQAGVRRAVEIAVSGFHNILLIGPPGAGKTMIARRIPSIMPRLNFEEGLELTKIYSIAGLLSREHPLIEKRPFRSPHHTCSPQALAGGGRNPRPGEITLAHRGV
;
A
#
# COMPACT_ATOMS: atom_id res chain seq x y z
N MET A 1 0.08 27.66 16.33
CA MET A 1 -1.31 27.18 16.09
C MET A 1 -1.17 25.74 15.64
N PHE A 2 -1.87 24.83 16.30
CA PHE A 2 -1.62 23.39 16.25
C PHE A 2 -2.68 22.66 15.43
N ALA A 3 -2.25 21.73 14.59
CA ALA A 3 -3.14 20.79 13.90
C ALA A 3 -2.49 19.42 13.79
N SER A 4 -3.31 18.37 13.69
CA SER A 4 -2.83 17.00 13.56
C SER A 4 -3.70 16.21 12.58
N VAL A 5 -3.10 15.26 11.87
CA VAL A 5 -3.81 14.31 11.01
C VAL A 5 -3.22 12.92 11.15
N LEU A 6 -4.08 11.90 11.01
CA LEU A 6 -3.64 10.52 11.05
C LEU A 6 -3.01 10.12 9.71
N SER A 7 -1.93 9.37 9.79
CA SER A 7 -1.31 8.64 8.69
C SER A 7 -0.86 7.27 9.22
N ALA A 8 -0.10 6.53 8.44
CA ALA A 8 0.39 5.22 8.83
C ALA A 8 1.75 4.92 8.20
N ALA A 9 2.58 4.21 8.96
CA ALA A 9 3.82 3.60 8.49
C ALA A 9 3.61 2.10 8.37
N ILE A 10 4.36 1.47 7.47
CA ILE A 10 4.39 0.00 7.35
C ILE A 10 5.73 -0.49 7.88
N LEU A 11 5.65 -1.35 8.89
CA LEU A 11 6.80 -1.98 9.51
C LEU A 11 6.70 -3.49 9.27
N GLY A 12 7.49 -4.01 8.33
CA GLY A 12 7.30 -5.39 7.88
C GLY A 12 5.94 -5.59 7.23
N MET A 13 5.07 -6.31 7.93
CA MET A 13 3.69 -6.63 7.53
C MET A 13 2.64 -5.91 8.39
N GLU A 14 3.07 -5.15 9.39
CA GLU A 14 2.21 -4.44 10.32
C GLU A 14 2.04 -2.97 9.93
N VAL A 15 0.83 -2.47 10.19
CA VAL A 15 0.53 -1.04 10.07
C VAL A 15 0.73 -0.40 11.43
N ARG A 16 1.48 0.70 11.47
CA ARG A 16 1.67 1.50 12.67
C ARG A 16 1.05 2.88 12.44
N PRO A 17 0.05 3.29 13.22
CA PRO A 17 -0.54 4.61 13.08
C PRO A 17 0.51 5.68 13.41
N ILE A 18 0.59 6.68 12.55
CA ILE A 18 1.48 7.84 12.73
C ILE A 18 0.62 9.09 12.81
N LEU A 19 0.71 9.81 13.91
CA LEU A 19 0.09 11.13 14.00
C LEU A 19 1.09 12.17 13.46
N VAL A 20 0.69 12.87 12.40
CA VAL A 20 1.45 13.97 11.82
C VAL A 20 0.91 15.26 12.41
N GLU A 21 1.70 15.89 13.26
CA GLU A 21 1.35 17.12 13.96
C GLU A 21 2.12 18.28 13.34
N ALA A 22 1.47 19.42 13.15
CA ALA A 22 2.10 20.64 12.70
C ALA A 22 1.78 21.78 13.68
N ASP A 23 2.79 22.57 14.00
CA ASP A 23 2.63 23.85 14.68
C ASP A 23 3.25 24.97 13.86
N VAL A 24 2.49 26.05 13.70
CA VAL A 24 2.95 27.29 13.08
C VAL A 24 3.01 28.38 14.15
N SER A 25 4.22 28.86 14.45
CA SER A 25 4.50 29.86 15.49
C SER A 25 5.21 31.08 14.94
N ASP A 26 5.18 32.18 15.69
CA ASP A 26 5.98 33.36 15.36
C ASP A 26 7.48 33.07 15.55
N GLY A 27 8.33 33.76 14.78
CA GLY A 27 9.77 33.57 14.76
C GLY A 27 10.36 33.63 13.35
N LEU A 28 11.66 33.40 13.24
CA LEU A 28 12.35 33.37 11.94
C LEU A 28 11.78 32.25 11.05
N PRO A 29 11.54 32.51 9.75
CA PRO A 29 11.03 31.51 8.82
C PRO A 29 11.90 30.27 8.80
N SER A 30 11.32 29.16 9.23
CA SER A 30 11.99 27.86 9.26
C SER A 30 10.94 26.76 9.11
N PHE A 31 11.34 25.66 8.51
CA PHE A 31 10.54 24.44 8.47
C PHE A 31 11.43 23.34 9.06
N THR A 32 10.91 22.60 10.02
CA THR A 32 11.67 21.54 10.70
C THR A 32 10.80 20.32 10.92
N MET A 33 11.35 19.13 10.67
CA MET A 33 10.69 17.85 10.88
C MET A 33 11.38 17.05 11.99
N VAL A 34 10.60 16.60 12.98
CA VAL A 34 11.05 15.84 14.16
C VAL A 34 10.20 14.58 14.37
N GLY A 35 10.61 13.67 15.25
CA GLY A 35 9.89 12.40 15.47
C GLY A 35 10.42 11.22 14.63
N PHE A 36 11.74 11.16 14.48
CA PHE A 36 12.50 10.12 13.77
C PHE A 36 12.16 9.90 12.25
N PRO A 37 12.06 10.97 11.44
CA PRO A 37 11.93 10.84 9.99
C PRO A 37 13.23 10.39 9.32
N SER A 38 13.12 9.57 8.27
CA SER A 38 14.24 9.27 7.36
C SER A 38 14.67 10.50 6.54
N ALA A 39 15.79 10.41 5.82
CA ALA A 39 16.23 11.49 4.94
C ALA A 39 15.17 11.81 3.86
N GLN A 40 14.59 10.78 3.24
CA GLN A 40 13.52 10.93 2.26
C GLN A 40 12.28 11.62 2.84
N VAL A 41 11.89 11.30 4.09
CA VAL A 41 10.76 11.99 4.74
C VAL A 41 11.12 13.43 5.08
N LYS A 42 12.37 13.73 5.44
CA LYS A 42 12.82 15.12 5.66
C LYS A 42 12.79 15.95 4.37
N GLU A 43 13.07 15.36 3.22
CA GLU A 43 12.96 16.03 1.92
C GLU A 43 11.52 16.45 1.57
N ALA A 44 10.51 15.82 2.20
CA ALA A 44 9.12 16.24 2.07
C ALA A 44 8.90 17.71 2.48
N GLN A 45 9.75 18.27 3.35
CA GLN A 45 9.74 19.69 3.69
C GLN A 45 9.85 20.58 2.45
N ASP A 46 10.85 20.33 1.61
CA ASP A 46 11.10 21.14 0.43
C ASP A 46 10.07 20.86 -0.66
N ARG A 47 9.62 19.60 -0.77
CA ARG A 47 8.56 19.21 -1.71
C ARG A 47 7.24 19.87 -1.39
N VAL A 48 6.75 19.73 -0.16
CA VAL A 48 5.49 20.33 0.30
C VAL A 48 5.54 21.84 0.18
N ARG A 49 6.62 22.49 0.64
CA ARG A 49 6.75 23.95 0.54
C ARG A 49 6.71 24.43 -0.91
N THR A 50 7.43 23.75 -1.81
CA THR A 50 7.47 24.10 -3.24
C THR A 50 6.14 23.84 -3.92
N ALA A 51 5.50 22.71 -3.64
CA ALA A 51 4.21 22.33 -4.18
C ALA A 51 3.10 23.33 -3.78
N LEU A 52 3.05 23.72 -2.51
CA LEU A 52 2.12 24.74 -2.02
C LEU A 52 2.32 26.08 -2.74
N LYS A 53 3.58 26.54 -2.83
CA LYS A 53 3.92 27.78 -3.54
C LYS A 53 3.48 27.74 -5.01
N ASN A 54 3.79 26.65 -5.71
CA ASN A 54 3.45 26.50 -7.14
C ASN A 54 1.94 26.37 -7.39
N ASN A 55 1.16 26.04 -6.36
CA ASN A 55 -0.30 26.00 -6.42
C ASN A 55 -0.97 27.28 -5.90
N GLY A 56 -0.21 28.36 -5.71
CA GLY A 56 -0.73 29.65 -5.27
C GLY A 56 -1.08 29.70 -3.78
N ILE A 57 -0.64 28.73 -2.99
CA ILE A 57 -0.85 28.68 -1.55
C ILE A 57 0.39 29.22 -0.87
N SER A 58 0.33 30.49 -0.44
CA SER A 58 1.43 31.13 0.26
C SER A 58 1.39 30.78 1.75
N LEU A 59 2.41 30.07 2.22
CA LEU A 59 2.61 29.87 3.65
C LEU A 59 3.16 31.17 4.27
N PRO A 60 2.69 31.56 5.46
CA PRO A 60 3.21 32.74 6.13
C PRO A 60 4.71 32.57 6.45
N PRO A 61 5.51 33.65 6.48
CA PRO A 61 6.92 33.61 6.83
C PRO A 61 7.10 33.39 8.34
N LYS A 62 6.73 32.20 8.81
CA LYS A 62 6.68 31.79 10.21
C LYS A 62 7.53 30.53 10.42
N ARG A 63 7.74 30.18 11.69
CA ARG A 63 8.37 28.92 12.07
C ARG A 63 7.33 27.80 11.99
N ILE A 64 7.62 26.77 11.21
CA ILE A 64 6.78 25.59 11.00
C ILE A 64 7.53 24.39 11.58
N THR A 65 6.92 23.72 12.55
CA THR A 65 7.45 22.48 13.11
C THR A 65 6.48 21.35 12.82
N VAL A 66 6.96 20.27 12.22
CA VAL A 66 6.19 19.06 11.97
C VAL A 66 6.76 17.92 12.82
N ASN A 67 5.91 17.30 13.64
CA ASN A 67 6.27 16.18 14.49
C ASN A 67 5.55 14.90 14.03
N PHE A 68 6.28 13.78 14.03
CA PHE A 68 5.73 12.46 13.73
C PHE A 68 5.69 11.61 15.00
N ALA A 69 4.49 11.36 15.56
CA ALA A 69 4.31 10.51 16.73
C ALA A 69 3.85 9.10 16.33
N PRO A 70 4.32 8.02 17.01
CA PRO A 70 5.25 8.02 18.16
C PRO A 70 6.72 8.05 17.73
N ALA A 71 7.60 8.73 18.47
CA ALA A 71 8.97 9.08 18.02
C ALA A 71 9.98 7.91 17.98
N ASP A 72 9.67 6.77 18.59
CA ASP A 72 10.46 5.55 18.60
C ASP A 72 10.39 4.77 17.28
N ILE A 73 9.32 4.98 16.51
CA ILE A 73 9.15 4.39 15.18
C ILE A 73 9.80 5.29 14.15
N ARG A 74 10.69 4.71 13.33
CA ARG A 74 11.30 5.42 12.19
C ARG A 74 10.28 5.56 11.05
N LYS A 75 10.10 6.77 10.52
CA LYS A 75 9.18 7.02 9.40
C LYS A 75 9.96 6.95 8.11
N GLU A 76 9.58 6.02 7.24
CA GLU A 76 10.22 5.75 5.95
C GLU A 76 9.18 5.71 4.83
N GLY A 77 9.60 6.02 3.60
CA GLY A 77 8.74 6.07 2.42
C GLY A 77 8.22 7.47 2.11
N ALA A 78 7.60 7.61 0.94
CA ALA A 78 7.13 8.88 0.41
C ALA A 78 5.65 9.19 0.72
N GLY A 79 4.96 8.31 1.47
CA GLY A 79 3.54 8.46 1.79
C GLY A 79 3.19 9.56 2.81
N PHE A 80 4.18 10.30 3.31
CA PHE A 80 3.98 11.30 4.36
C PHE A 80 3.81 12.73 3.83
N ASP A 81 4.05 12.99 2.54
CA ASP A 81 3.96 14.35 2.01
C ASP A 81 2.53 14.89 2.11
N LEU A 82 1.53 14.10 1.71
CA LEU A 82 0.12 14.48 1.78
C LEU A 82 -0.37 14.81 3.20
N PRO A 83 -0.16 13.95 4.23
CA PRO A 83 -0.51 14.30 5.61
C PRO A 83 0.27 15.51 6.13
N VAL A 84 1.55 15.67 5.77
CA VAL A 84 2.33 16.85 6.15
C VAL A 84 1.72 18.12 5.57
N ALA A 85 1.39 18.13 4.28
CA ALA A 85 0.75 19.27 3.64
C ALA A 85 -0.59 19.63 4.29
N ALA A 86 -1.44 18.64 4.57
CA ALA A 86 -2.72 18.85 5.24
C ALA A 86 -2.55 19.43 6.66
N ALA A 87 -1.67 18.85 7.48
CA ALA A 87 -1.40 19.33 8.83
C ALA A 87 -0.85 20.77 8.82
N VAL A 88 0.10 21.08 7.94
CA VAL A 88 0.68 22.43 7.80
C VAL A 88 -0.37 23.44 7.34
N LEU A 89 -1.23 23.08 6.39
CA LEU A 89 -2.32 23.96 5.92
C LEU A 89 -3.34 24.25 7.03
N ALA A 90 -3.67 23.25 7.86
CA ALA A 90 -4.55 23.46 9.00
C ALA A 90 -3.89 24.31 10.09
N ALA A 91 -2.64 24.05 10.42
CA ALA A 91 -1.87 24.83 11.40
C ALA A 91 -1.62 26.28 10.93
N ALA A 92 -1.53 26.51 9.62
CA ALA A 92 -1.42 27.84 9.02
C ALA A 92 -2.76 28.59 8.91
N GLY A 93 -3.89 27.95 9.24
CA GLY A 93 -5.23 28.55 9.18
C GLY A 93 -5.88 28.55 7.78
N VAL A 94 -5.31 27.82 6.80
CA VAL A 94 -5.89 27.67 5.45
C VAL A 94 -7.02 26.63 5.45
N LEU A 95 -6.91 25.64 6.34
CA LEU A 95 -7.91 24.63 6.62
C LEU A 95 -8.32 24.72 8.09
N GLU A 96 -9.57 24.40 8.39
CA GLU A 96 -10.00 24.22 9.78
C GLU A 96 -9.46 22.89 10.31
N PRO A 97 -8.79 22.85 11.49
CA PRO A 97 -8.26 21.62 12.05
C PRO A 97 -9.30 20.51 12.24
N ALA A 98 -10.57 20.86 12.47
CA ALA A 98 -11.67 19.91 12.62
C ALA A 98 -11.92 19.06 11.36
N LEU A 99 -11.53 19.54 10.17
CA LEU A 99 -11.64 18.78 8.92
C LEU A 99 -10.72 17.55 8.90
N LEU A 100 -9.62 17.58 9.67
CA LEU A 100 -8.65 16.49 9.75
C LEU A 100 -8.98 15.48 10.86
N HIS A 101 -10.00 15.75 11.68
CA HIS A 101 -10.41 14.86 12.75
C HIS A 101 -10.94 13.53 12.20
N LYS A 102 -10.36 12.41 12.67
CA LYS A 102 -10.69 11.05 12.22
C LYS A 102 -10.57 10.89 10.70
N VAL A 103 -9.56 11.50 10.09
CA VAL A 103 -9.20 11.30 8.68
C VAL A 103 -7.81 10.71 8.61
N MET A 104 -7.63 9.66 7.80
CA MET A 104 -6.30 9.10 7.50
C MET A 104 -5.84 9.55 6.12
N LEU A 105 -4.63 10.08 6.02
CA LEU A 105 -4.02 10.53 4.77
C LEU A 105 -2.74 9.77 4.46
N ALA A 106 -2.56 9.43 3.19
CA ALA A 106 -1.31 8.89 2.65
C ALA A 106 -1.12 9.37 1.22
N GLY A 107 0.11 9.69 0.83
CA GLY A 107 0.43 10.06 -0.55
C GLY A 107 1.71 10.84 -0.68
N GLU A 108 2.32 10.75 -1.85
CA GLU A 108 3.51 11.51 -2.22
C GLU A 108 3.11 12.75 -3.01
N ILE A 109 3.75 13.89 -2.74
CA ILE A 109 3.51 15.14 -3.46
C ILE A 109 4.71 15.47 -4.34
N SER A 110 4.46 15.75 -5.61
CA SER A 110 5.46 16.31 -6.52
C SER A 110 5.58 17.83 -6.37
N LEU A 111 6.64 18.42 -6.92
CA LEU A 111 6.87 19.87 -6.83
C LEU A 111 5.80 20.73 -7.52
N ASN A 112 5.00 20.17 -8.43
CA ASN A 112 3.87 20.87 -9.07
C ASN A 112 2.54 20.65 -8.30
N GLY A 113 2.53 19.87 -7.22
CA GLY A 113 1.36 19.59 -6.39
C GLY A 113 0.47 18.45 -6.89
N GLU A 114 0.91 17.65 -7.87
CA GLU A 114 0.30 16.36 -8.16
C GLU A 114 0.55 15.36 -7.02
N ILE A 115 -0.39 14.43 -6.85
CA ILE A 115 -0.33 13.41 -5.81
C ILE A 115 -0.04 12.07 -6.48
N HIS A 116 1.13 11.50 -6.18
CA HIS A 116 1.60 10.26 -6.77
C HIS A 116 1.23 9.04 -5.92
N PRO A 117 0.99 7.88 -6.57
CA PRO A 117 0.70 6.62 -5.88
C PRO A 117 1.82 6.18 -4.96
N VAL A 118 1.45 5.55 -3.85
CA VAL A 118 2.39 4.97 -2.88
C VAL A 118 2.05 3.50 -2.64
N THR A 119 3.01 2.74 -2.11
CA THR A 119 2.82 1.33 -1.80
C THR A 119 2.13 1.15 -0.45
N GLY A 120 1.45 0.03 -0.26
CA GLY A 120 0.89 -0.31 1.04
C GLY A 120 -0.41 0.41 1.40
N ILE A 121 -1.18 0.90 0.43
CA ILE A 121 -2.42 1.63 0.71
C ILE A 121 -3.50 0.71 1.29
N LEU A 122 -3.69 -0.49 0.75
CA LEU A 122 -4.69 -1.44 1.25
C LEU A 122 -4.58 -1.68 2.77
N PRO A 123 -3.41 -2.06 3.33
CA PRO A 123 -3.30 -2.22 4.78
C PRO A 123 -3.58 -0.93 5.56
N MET A 124 -3.19 0.25 5.04
CA MET A 124 -3.51 1.53 5.67
C MET A 124 -5.03 1.79 5.71
N VAL A 125 -5.75 1.47 4.63
CA VAL A 125 -7.21 1.62 4.56
C VAL A 125 -7.91 0.66 5.52
N ILE A 126 -7.45 -0.59 5.61
CA ILE A 126 -7.93 -1.57 6.61
C ILE A 126 -7.77 -1.00 8.02
N HIS A 127 -6.60 -0.42 8.32
CA HIS A 127 -6.35 0.18 9.63
C HIS A 127 -7.19 1.44 9.88
N ALA A 128 -7.42 2.27 8.86
CA ALA A 128 -8.29 3.44 8.97
C ALA A 128 -9.74 3.04 9.32
N ARG A 129 -10.21 1.91 8.76
CA ARG A 129 -11.51 1.32 9.11
C ARG A 129 -11.54 0.86 10.56
N GLU A 130 -10.52 0.14 11.03
CA GLU A 130 -10.40 -0.31 12.43
C GLU A 130 -10.43 0.88 13.41
N GLU A 131 -9.75 1.97 13.05
CA GLU A 131 -9.74 3.24 13.79
C GLU A 131 -11.03 4.07 13.67
N LYS A 132 -12.01 3.57 12.90
CA LYS A 132 -13.30 4.21 12.61
C LYS A 132 -13.13 5.64 12.07
N CYS A 133 -12.17 5.81 11.16
CA CYS A 133 -11.98 7.07 10.45
C CYS A 133 -13.23 7.39 9.62
N ARG A 134 -13.57 8.68 9.53
CA ARG A 134 -14.64 9.21 8.67
C ARG A 134 -14.40 8.88 7.20
N PHE A 135 -13.15 9.02 6.76
CA PHE A 135 -12.68 8.60 5.46
C PHE A 135 -11.15 8.49 5.43
N CYS A 136 -10.64 7.81 4.43
CA CYS A 136 -9.23 7.75 4.08
C CYS A 136 -9.04 8.51 2.77
N MET A 137 -8.06 9.39 2.68
CA MET A 137 -7.74 10.09 1.44
C MET A 137 -6.34 9.71 0.98
N ILE A 138 -6.29 9.24 -0.27
CA ILE A 138 -5.15 8.54 -0.88
C ILE A 138 -4.93 9.06 -2.30
N PRO A 139 -3.79 8.75 -2.95
CA PRO A 139 -3.60 9.10 -4.34
C PRO A 139 -4.66 8.45 -5.22
N HIS A 140 -5.18 9.16 -6.22
CA HIS A 140 -6.18 8.62 -7.14
C HIS A 140 -5.69 7.33 -7.84
N GLY A 141 -4.40 7.21 -8.14
CA GLY A 141 -3.83 5.98 -8.71
C GLY A 141 -3.82 4.76 -7.78
N ASN A 142 -4.09 4.93 -6.48
CA ASN A 142 -4.32 3.83 -5.53
C ASN A 142 -5.81 3.60 -5.23
N LEU A 143 -6.72 4.33 -5.88
CA LEU A 143 -8.14 4.31 -5.49
C LEU A 143 -8.78 2.94 -5.66
N LYS A 144 -8.48 2.23 -6.76
CA LYS A 144 -8.98 0.86 -6.99
C LYS A 144 -8.55 -0.10 -5.89
N GLU A 145 -7.31 0.03 -5.40
CA GLU A 145 -6.78 -0.75 -4.28
C GLU A 145 -7.49 -0.40 -2.97
N GLY A 146 -7.65 0.89 -2.65
CA GLY A 146 -8.30 1.32 -1.42
C GLY A 146 -9.78 0.94 -1.37
N ARG A 147 -10.49 0.96 -2.50
CA ARG A 147 -11.91 0.61 -2.61
C ARG A 147 -12.22 -0.89 -2.45
N LEU A 148 -11.20 -1.76 -2.35
CA LEU A 148 -11.41 -3.15 -1.98
C LEU A 148 -12.07 -3.30 -0.59
N ILE A 149 -11.91 -2.29 0.27
CA ILE A 149 -12.57 -2.21 1.58
C ILE A 149 -13.88 -1.44 1.44
N GLN A 150 -14.97 -2.18 1.17
CA GLN A 150 -16.28 -1.61 0.85
C GLN A 150 -16.92 -0.83 2.01
N ASP A 151 -16.57 -1.17 3.24
CA ASP A 151 -17.09 -0.57 4.47
C ASP A 151 -16.25 0.63 4.98
N MET A 152 -15.33 1.13 4.14
CA MET A 152 -14.52 2.32 4.43
C MET A 152 -14.67 3.36 3.32
N LYS A 153 -15.00 4.61 3.68
CA LYS A 153 -15.05 5.71 2.71
C LYS A 153 -13.62 6.07 2.28
N VAL A 154 -13.31 5.86 1.00
CA VAL A 154 -12.00 6.16 0.41
C VAL A 154 -12.14 7.24 -0.66
N ILE A 155 -11.35 8.31 -0.54
CA ILE A 155 -11.32 9.46 -1.44
C ILE A 155 -9.99 9.49 -2.18
N GLY A 156 -10.03 9.41 -3.50
CA GLY A 156 -8.86 9.51 -4.36
C GLY A 156 -8.60 10.95 -4.76
N VAL A 157 -7.36 11.43 -4.60
CA VAL A 157 -6.97 12.80 -4.99
C VAL A 157 -5.82 12.78 -6.00
N LYS A 158 -5.91 13.64 -7.02
CA LYS A 158 -4.90 13.79 -8.08
C LYS A 158 -3.92 14.93 -7.78
N ASN A 159 -4.33 15.92 -7.00
CA ASN A 159 -3.53 17.11 -6.71
C ASN A 159 -3.96 17.79 -5.39
N LEU A 160 -3.14 18.74 -4.94
CA LEU A 160 -3.37 19.51 -3.70
C LEU A 160 -4.70 20.28 -3.68
N LYS A 161 -5.20 20.74 -4.83
CA LYS A 161 -6.47 21.48 -4.90
C LYS A 161 -7.64 20.56 -4.61
N GLU A 162 -7.63 19.35 -5.18
CA GLU A 162 -8.61 18.30 -4.88
C GLU A 162 -8.56 17.88 -3.41
N MET A 163 -7.37 17.74 -2.82
CA MET A 163 -7.22 17.48 -1.38
C MET A 163 -7.96 18.54 -0.55
N ILE A 164 -7.68 19.82 -0.78
CA ILE A 164 -8.34 20.93 -0.05
C ILE A 164 -9.86 20.91 -0.26
N ARG A 165 -10.31 20.69 -1.50
CA ARG A 165 -11.73 20.65 -1.86
C ARG A 165 -12.46 19.52 -1.14
N PHE A 166 -11.96 18.29 -1.22
CA PHE A 166 -12.61 17.12 -0.64
C PHE A 166 -12.44 17.01 0.88
N LEU A 167 -11.42 17.65 1.46
CA LEU A 167 -11.35 17.81 2.93
C LEU A 167 -12.48 18.71 3.45
N ARG A 168 -12.85 19.77 2.70
CA ARG A 168 -13.97 20.66 3.05
C ARG A 168 -15.31 19.99 2.83
N ASN A 169 -15.50 19.39 1.66
CA ASN A 169 -16.74 18.72 1.26
C ASN A 169 -16.48 17.28 0.81
N PRO A 170 -16.35 16.32 1.75
CA PRO A 170 -16.11 14.92 1.41
C PRO A 170 -17.22 14.25 0.60
N GLU A 171 -18.43 14.82 0.61
CA GLU A 171 -19.59 14.30 -0.14
C GLU A 171 -19.57 14.67 -1.62
N GLU A 172 -18.77 15.67 -2.02
CA GLU A 172 -18.58 15.99 -3.44
C GLU A 172 -17.76 14.94 -4.20
N PHE A 173 -17.06 14.08 -3.47
CA PHE A 173 -16.31 12.99 -4.09
C PHE A 173 -17.29 11.93 -4.61
N SER A 174 -17.68 12.07 -5.87
CA SER A 174 -18.40 11.06 -6.64
C SER A 174 -17.49 10.56 -7.76
N GLU A 175 -17.05 9.31 -7.65
CA GLU A 175 -16.54 8.59 -8.81
C GLU A 175 -17.41 7.37 -9.02
N GLU A 176 -17.97 7.26 -10.22
CA GLU A 176 -18.73 6.12 -10.68
C GLU A 176 -17.96 4.83 -10.40
N LEU A 177 -18.68 3.82 -9.94
CA LEU A 177 -18.14 2.49 -9.85
C LEU A 177 -17.95 2.01 -11.29
N ASP A 178 -16.72 2.03 -11.79
CA ASP A 178 -16.35 1.16 -12.90
C ASP A 178 -16.43 -0.28 -12.38
N VAL A 179 -17.66 -0.82 -12.34
CA VAL A 179 -17.93 -2.24 -12.20
C VAL A 179 -17.72 -2.91 -13.56
N ASN A 180 -16.64 -2.57 -14.25
CA ASN A 180 -16.16 -3.43 -15.31
C ASN A 180 -15.43 -4.58 -14.62
N LYS A 181 -16.23 -5.60 -14.26
CA LYS A 181 -15.77 -6.99 -14.22
C LYS A 181 -15.38 -7.38 -15.65
N GLU A 182 -14.31 -6.79 -16.17
CA GLU A 182 -13.60 -7.41 -17.27
C GLU A 182 -12.84 -8.56 -16.64
N GLU A 183 -13.30 -9.77 -16.97
CA GLU A 183 -12.59 -11.01 -16.71
C GLU A 183 -11.17 -10.82 -17.24
N GLY A 184 -10.20 -10.72 -16.33
CA GLY A 184 -8.81 -10.52 -16.70
C GLY A 184 -8.44 -11.53 -17.78
N THR A 185 -7.92 -11.04 -18.89
CA THR A 185 -7.41 -11.84 -20.01
C THR A 185 -6.27 -12.71 -19.47
N GLY A 186 -6.65 -13.89 -18.97
CA GLY A 186 -5.71 -14.88 -18.50
C GLY A 186 -4.86 -15.31 -19.67
N ALA A 187 -3.56 -15.02 -19.61
CA ALA A 187 -2.58 -15.82 -20.34
C ALA A 187 -2.95 -17.29 -20.15
N ALA A 188 -2.91 -18.08 -21.23
CA ALA A 188 -3.27 -19.50 -21.20
C ALA A 188 -2.63 -20.17 -19.99
N GLU A 189 -3.45 -20.53 -19.01
CA GLU A 189 -2.96 -21.14 -17.77
C GLU A 189 -2.46 -22.54 -18.10
N GLU A 190 -1.29 -22.88 -17.60
CA GLU A 190 -0.78 -24.24 -17.70
C GLU A 190 -1.66 -25.14 -16.83
N ASP A 191 -2.36 -26.09 -17.46
CA ASP A 191 -3.31 -26.98 -16.78
C ASP A 191 -2.60 -28.25 -16.27
N PHE A 192 -2.94 -28.67 -15.06
CA PHE A 192 -2.47 -29.94 -14.48
C PHE A 192 -2.94 -31.16 -15.28
N ALA A 193 -4.07 -31.05 -15.99
CA ALA A 193 -4.58 -32.10 -16.87
C ALA A 193 -3.61 -32.45 -18.01
N ASP A 194 -2.74 -31.51 -18.41
CA ASP A 194 -1.74 -31.73 -19.47
C ASP A 194 -0.60 -32.68 -19.07
N ILE A 195 -0.54 -33.09 -17.79
CA ILE A 195 0.51 -33.97 -17.29
C ILE A 195 0.25 -35.43 -17.68
N CYS A 196 0.94 -35.86 -18.73
CA CYS A 196 0.96 -37.24 -19.19
C CYS A 196 1.84 -38.13 -18.30
N GLY A 197 1.29 -39.26 -17.82
CA GLY A 197 2.01 -40.23 -16.99
C GLY A 197 2.16 -39.81 -15.52
N GLN A 198 3.21 -40.28 -14.84
CA GLN A 198 3.55 -39.93 -13.45
C GLN A 198 2.39 -40.12 -12.44
N ALA A 199 1.63 -41.21 -12.56
CA ALA A 199 0.43 -41.44 -11.76
C ALA A 199 0.64 -41.28 -10.24
N GLY A 200 1.77 -41.76 -9.71
CA GLY A 200 2.11 -41.60 -8.29
C GLY A 200 2.30 -40.14 -7.88
N VAL A 201 3.01 -39.35 -8.70
CA VAL A 201 3.24 -37.93 -8.40
C VAL A 201 1.94 -37.12 -8.55
N ARG A 202 1.15 -37.37 -9.60
CA ARG A 202 -0.15 -36.71 -9.77
C ARG A 202 -1.05 -36.95 -8.56
N ARG A 203 -1.14 -38.20 -8.11
CA ARG A 203 -1.91 -38.56 -6.92
C ARG A 203 -1.38 -37.88 -5.65
N ALA A 204 -0.06 -37.83 -5.48
CA ALA A 204 0.54 -37.16 -4.33
C ALA A 204 0.24 -35.65 -4.32
N VAL A 205 0.28 -34.98 -5.48
CA VAL A 205 -0.08 -33.57 -5.63
C VAL A 205 -1.57 -33.35 -5.33
N GLU A 206 -2.47 -34.18 -5.88
CA GLU A 206 -3.91 -34.09 -5.61
C GLU A 206 -4.22 -34.16 -4.10
N ILE A 207 -3.58 -35.10 -3.40
CA ILE A 207 -3.72 -35.27 -1.95
C ILE A 207 -3.15 -34.05 -1.22
N ALA A 208 -1.96 -33.58 -1.62
CA ALA A 208 -1.32 -32.42 -1.01
C ALA A 208 -2.17 -31.15 -1.18
N VAL A 209 -2.70 -30.90 -2.37
CA VAL A 209 -3.56 -29.76 -2.66
C VAL A 209 -4.88 -29.85 -1.88
N SER A 210 -5.49 -31.02 -1.83
CA SER A 210 -6.76 -31.22 -1.10
C SER A 210 -6.60 -30.98 0.41
N GLY A 211 -5.44 -31.33 0.97
CA GLY A 211 -5.12 -31.16 2.39
C GLY A 211 -4.34 -29.89 2.74
N PHE A 212 -4.03 -29.03 1.75
CA PHE A 212 -3.10 -27.91 1.90
C PHE A 212 -1.76 -28.32 2.55
N HIS A 213 -1.21 -29.47 2.15
CA HIS A 213 0.06 -30.01 2.62
C HIS A 213 1.24 -29.53 1.76
N ASN A 214 2.39 -29.40 2.41
CA ASN A 214 3.65 -29.16 1.71
C ASN A 214 4.09 -30.40 0.93
N ILE A 215 4.65 -30.20 -0.27
CA ILE A 215 5.17 -31.28 -1.11
C ILE A 215 6.60 -30.97 -1.56
N LEU A 216 7.47 -31.99 -1.56
CA LEU A 216 8.83 -31.91 -2.08
C LEU A 216 9.01 -32.93 -3.21
N LEU A 217 9.36 -32.45 -4.41
CA LEU A 217 9.60 -33.29 -5.59
C LEU A 217 11.11 -33.53 -5.78
N ILE A 218 11.55 -34.78 -5.68
CA ILE A 218 12.95 -35.19 -5.85
C ILE A 218 13.06 -36.12 -7.06
N GLY A 219 14.06 -35.88 -7.91
CA GLY A 219 14.30 -36.72 -9.09
C GLY A 219 15.31 -36.12 -10.07
N PRO A 220 15.74 -36.87 -11.08
CA PRO A 220 16.76 -36.43 -12.04
C PRO A 220 16.29 -35.22 -12.88
N PRO A 221 17.22 -34.46 -13.48
CA PRO A 221 16.89 -33.41 -14.45
C PRO A 221 15.99 -33.98 -15.58
N GLY A 222 15.08 -33.16 -16.10
CA GLY A 222 14.16 -33.59 -17.17
C GLY A 222 12.95 -34.44 -16.72
N ALA A 223 12.88 -34.88 -15.46
CA ALA A 223 11.76 -35.67 -14.94
C ALA A 223 10.42 -34.90 -14.77
N GLY A 224 10.31 -33.66 -15.27
CA GLY A 224 9.08 -32.87 -15.24
C GLY A 224 8.76 -32.16 -13.92
N LYS A 225 9.66 -32.13 -12.93
CA LYS A 225 9.42 -31.51 -11.60
C LYS A 225 8.88 -30.07 -11.67
N THR A 226 9.58 -29.20 -12.43
CA THR A 226 9.18 -27.80 -12.61
C THR A 226 7.88 -27.68 -13.41
N MET A 227 7.68 -28.56 -14.39
CA MET A 227 6.48 -28.60 -15.22
C MET A 227 5.23 -28.98 -14.40
N ILE A 228 5.38 -29.93 -13.47
CA ILE A 228 4.35 -30.30 -12.49
C ILE A 228 4.09 -29.13 -11.54
N ALA A 229 5.14 -28.56 -10.92
CA ALA A 229 5.02 -27.48 -9.94
C ALA A 229 4.27 -26.25 -10.48
N ARG A 230 4.57 -25.83 -11.72
CA ARG A 230 3.93 -24.68 -12.39
C ARG A 230 2.43 -24.86 -12.62
N ARG A 231 1.97 -26.12 -12.68
CA ARG A 231 0.56 -26.48 -12.93
C ARG A 231 -0.24 -26.73 -11.66
N ILE A 232 0.41 -26.88 -10.50
CA ILE A 232 -0.28 -27.10 -9.22
C ILE A 232 -1.37 -26.04 -8.95
N PRO A 233 -1.15 -24.73 -9.19
CA PRO A 233 -2.19 -23.72 -8.95
C PRO A 233 -3.52 -23.98 -9.67
N SER A 234 -3.50 -24.64 -10.84
CA SER A 234 -4.71 -24.92 -11.64
C SER A 234 -5.69 -25.90 -10.97
N ILE A 235 -5.21 -26.77 -10.08
CA ILE A 235 -6.04 -27.72 -9.32
C ILE A 235 -6.27 -27.29 -7.87
N MET A 236 -5.69 -26.16 -7.45
CA MET A 236 -5.94 -25.60 -6.13
C MET A 236 -7.35 -25.00 -6.04
N PRO A 237 -7.99 -25.05 -4.86
CA PRO A 237 -9.24 -24.33 -4.65
C PRO A 237 -9.08 -22.84 -4.96
N ARG A 238 -10.08 -22.25 -5.63
CA ARG A 238 -10.13 -20.81 -5.87
C ARG A 238 -9.99 -20.04 -4.55
N LEU A 239 -9.36 -18.87 -4.61
CA LEU A 239 -9.28 -18.00 -3.45
C LEU A 239 -10.68 -17.51 -3.10
N ASN A 240 -11.03 -17.59 -1.82
CA ASN A 240 -12.17 -16.81 -1.33
C ASN A 240 -11.75 -15.32 -1.19
N PHE A 241 -12.72 -14.45 -0.97
CA PHE A 241 -12.46 -13.01 -0.90
C PHE A 241 -11.48 -12.62 0.21
N GLU A 242 -11.59 -13.23 1.40
CA GLU A 242 -10.69 -12.93 2.53
C GLU A 242 -9.26 -13.37 2.25
N GLU A 243 -9.07 -14.55 1.65
CA GLU A 243 -7.77 -15.05 1.22
C GLU A 243 -7.15 -14.17 0.12
N GLY A 244 -7.98 -13.73 -0.84
CA GLY A 244 -7.56 -12.79 -1.88
C GLY A 244 -7.13 -11.46 -1.29
N LEU A 245 -7.84 -10.96 -0.28
CA LEU A 245 -7.51 -9.72 0.42
C LEU A 245 -6.21 -9.84 1.22
N GLU A 246 -5.99 -10.98 1.89
CA GLU A 246 -4.74 -11.29 2.60
C GLU A 246 -3.53 -11.26 1.66
N LEU A 247 -3.64 -11.90 0.49
CA LEU A 247 -2.61 -11.86 -0.53
C LEU A 247 -2.39 -10.46 -1.09
N THR A 248 -3.49 -9.76 -1.38
CA THR A 248 -3.44 -8.39 -1.89
C THR A 248 -2.73 -7.47 -0.91
N LYS A 249 -2.89 -7.66 0.40
CA LYS A 249 -2.16 -6.92 1.44
C LYS A 249 -0.65 -7.11 1.32
N ILE A 250 -0.19 -8.35 1.12
CA ILE A 250 1.23 -8.67 0.94
C ILE A 250 1.79 -7.96 -0.29
N TYR A 251 1.10 -8.07 -1.43
CA TYR A 251 1.56 -7.48 -2.68
C TYR A 251 1.46 -5.96 -2.71
N SER A 252 0.50 -5.38 -1.99
CA SER A 252 0.39 -3.94 -1.75
C SER A 252 1.66 -3.40 -1.08
N ILE A 253 2.11 -4.06 -0.01
CA ILE A 253 3.33 -3.71 0.72
C ILE A 253 4.57 -3.88 -0.17
N ALA A 254 4.60 -4.96 -0.96
CA ALA A 254 5.68 -5.22 -1.90
C ALA A 254 5.71 -4.25 -3.09
N GLY A 255 4.62 -3.51 -3.34
CA GLY A 255 4.47 -2.63 -4.51
C GLY A 255 4.30 -3.40 -5.81
N LEU A 256 3.73 -4.61 -5.76
CA LEU A 256 3.60 -5.53 -6.89
C LEU A 256 2.15 -5.66 -7.42
N LEU A 257 1.23 -4.83 -6.95
CA LEU A 257 -0.16 -4.84 -7.41
C LEU A 257 -0.31 -4.23 -8.80
N SER A 258 -1.23 -4.81 -9.58
CA SER A 258 -1.72 -4.17 -10.81
C SER A 258 -2.56 -2.95 -10.43
N ARG A 259 -2.35 -1.85 -11.16
CA ARG A 259 -3.16 -0.63 -10.99
C ARG A 259 -4.59 -0.83 -11.46
N GLU A 260 -4.81 -1.71 -12.44
CA GLU A 260 -6.12 -1.93 -13.05
C GLU A 260 -6.92 -2.99 -12.29
N HIS A 261 -6.25 -4.07 -11.88
CA HIS A 261 -6.84 -5.21 -11.17
C HIS A 261 -6.05 -5.51 -9.89
N PRO A 262 -6.25 -4.72 -8.81
CA PRO A 262 -5.47 -4.87 -7.59
C PRO A 262 -5.84 -6.12 -6.79
N LEU A 263 -7.07 -6.63 -6.88
CA LEU A 263 -7.46 -7.84 -6.15
C LEU A 263 -6.77 -9.07 -6.73
N ILE A 264 -6.05 -9.81 -5.88
CA ILE A 264 -5.46 -11.10 -6.24
C ILE A 264 -6.53 -12.19 -6.13
N GLU A 265 -6.99 -12.68 -7.27
CA GLU A 265 -8.00 -13.74 -7.37
C GLU A 265 -7.40 -15.12 -7.67
N LYS A 266 -6.13 -15.17 -8.10
CA LYS A 266 -5.42 -16.38 -8.46
C LYS A 266 -4.35 -16.74 -7.44
N ARG A 267 -4.19 -18.04 -7.17
CA ARG A 267 -3.14 -18.58 -6.30
C ARG A 267 -1.78 -18.24 -6.93
N PRO A 268 -0.85 -17.59 -6.20
CA PRO A 268 0.43 -17.22 -6.77
C PRO A 268 1.30 -18.45 -7.02
N PHE A 269 2.14 -18.38 -8.05
CA PHE A 269 3.24 -19.31 -8.26
C PHE A 269 4.56 -18.53 -8.27
N ARG A 270 5.51 -18.93 -7.44
CA ARG A 270 6.85 -18.33 -7.35
C ARG A 270 7.91 -19.33 -7.80
N SER A 271 8.79 -18.87 -8.69
CA SER A 271 9.93 -19.65 -9.18
C SER A 271 11.21 -18.84 -8.98
N PRO A 272 11.69 -18.70 -7.73
CA PRO A 272 12.94 -18.01 -7.47
C PRO A 272 14.10 -18.66 -8.22
N HIS A 273 15.06 -17.84 -8.68
CA HIS A 273 16.26 -18.36 -9.31
C HIS A 273 17.08 -19.19 -8.31
N HIS A 274 17.80 -20.22 -8.77
CA HIS A 274 18.58 -21.09 -7.89
C HIS A 274 19.75 -20.39 -7.18
N THR A 275 20.11 -19.18 -7.61
CA THR A 275 21.10 -18.30 -6.96
C THR A 275 20.45 -17.24 -6.06
N CYS A 276 19.15 -17.36 -5.77
CA CYS A 276 18.43 -16.43 -4.89
C CYS A 276 19.05 -16.44 -3.49
N SER A 277 19.27 -15.26 -2.92
CA SER A 277 19.84 -15.15 -1.58
C SER A 277 18.81 -15.56 -0.52
N PRO A 278 19.24 -15.97 0.68
CA PRO A 278 18.34 -16.22 1.79
C PRO A 278 17.43 -15.02 2.11
N GLN A 279 17.93 -13.78 1.94
CA GLN A 279 17.16 -12.56 2.16
C GLN A 279 16.11 -12.31 1.06
N ALA A 280 16.36 -12.71 -0.19
CA ALA A 280 15.35 -12.61 -1.23
C ALA A 280 14.27 -13.70 -1.08
N LEU A 281 14.62 -14.88 -0.56
CA LEU A 281 13.66 -15.94 -0.24
C LEU A 281 12.80 -15.60 0.97
N ALA A 282 13.42 -15.31 2.12
CA ALA A 282 12.71 -15.09 3.38
C ALA A 282 12.18 -13.65 3.54
N GLY A 283 12.71 -12.71 2.78
CA GLY A 283 12.56 -11.29 3.03
C GLY A 283 13.70 -10.73 3.87
N GLY A 284 13.77 -9.40 3.96
CA GLY A 284 14.84 -8.74 4.71
C GLY A 284 14.92 -7.24 4.46
N GLY A 285 16.04 -6.66 4.87
CA GLY A 285 16.26 -5.21 4.89
C GLY A 285 16.07 -4.61 6.28
N ARG A 286 16.45 -3.33 6.43
CA ARG A 286 16.29 -2.61 7.71
C ARG A 286 14.83 -2.47 8.11
N ASN A 287 13.96 -2.24 7.13
CA ASN A 287 12.53 -2.46 7.25
C ASN A 287 12.19 -3.72 6.45
N PRO A 288 11.79 -4.84 7.09
CA PRO A 288 11.61 -6.11 6.42
C PRO A 288 10.61 -5.99 5.26
N ARG A 289 11.00 -6.45 4.07
CA ARG A 289 10.08 -6.57 2.93
C ARG A 289 9.69 -8.03 2.68
N PRO A 290 8.50 -8.30 2.13
CA PRO A 290 8.10 -9.65 1.73
C PRO A 290 9.14 -10.29 0.80
N GLY A 291 9.57 -11.51 1.13
CA GLY A 291 10.40 -12.34 0.26
C GLY A 291 9.56 -13.25 -0.63
N GLU A 292 10.22 -14.06 -1.45
CA GLU A 292 9.58 -15.03 -2.35
C GLU A 292 8.64 -16.00 -1.62
N ILE A 293 9.01 -16.43 -0.40
CA ILE A 293 8.17 -17.33 0.41
C ILE A 293 6.89 -16.61 0.87
N THR A 294 7.00 -15.34 1.28
CA THR A 294 5.84 -14.52 1.67
C THR A 294 4.94 -14.23 0.45
N LEU A 295 5.53 -14.00 -0.72
CA LEU A 295 4.79 -13.78 -1.96
C LEU A 295 4.09 -15.05 -2.48
N ALA A 296 4.63 -16.23 -2.16
CA ALA A 296 3.99 -17.52 -2.44
C ALA A 296 2.88 -17.89 -1.45
N HIS A 297 2.55 -17.00 -0.50
CA HIS A 297 1.54 -17.29 0.52
C HIS A 297 0.24 -17.81 -0.12
N ARG A 298 -0.37 -18.83 0.48
CA ARG A 298 -1.58 -19.49 -0.04
C ARG A 298 -1.46 -20.05 -1.48
N GLY A 299 -0.27 -20.07 -2.07
CA GLY A 299 0.02 -20.58 -3.40
C GLY A 299 1.22 -21.54 -3.37
N VAL A 300 2.05 -21.49 -4.41
CA VAL A 300 3.14 -22.45 -4.68
C VAL A 300 4.46 -21.74 -4.91
#